data_AF-A0A1B7LJB7-F1
#
_entry.id   AF-A0A1B7LJB7-F1
#
_cell.length_a   1.000
_cell.length_b   1.000
_cell.length_c   1.000
_cell.angle_alpha   90.00
_cell.angle_beta   90.00
_cell.angle_gamma   90.00
#
_symmetry.space_group_name_H-M   'P 1'
#
loop_
_entity.id
_entity.type
_entity.pdbx_description
1 polymer ?
#
loop_
_entity_poly.entity_id
_entity_poly.type
_entity_poly.pdbx_seq_one_letter_code
_entity_poly.pdbx_strand_id
1 'polypeptide(L)'
;MVGAMARYHLSRCLNRPAYPWGTMLVNISGSFLLGLLVSLRFSDPRSEIIVLILGTGFIGSFTTFSTLNLEIMTMLRKQKNALPVIYGLTSLIIGLIATYAGVIAGKNL
;
A
#
# COMPACT_ATOMS: atom_id res chain seq x y z
N MET A 1 7.31 -13.05 -0.48
CA MET A 1 6.84 -13.75 0.74
C MET A 1 6.97 -12.87 1.99
N VAL A 2 8.12 -12.24 2.23
CA VAL A 2 8.32 -11.37 3.41
C VAL A 2 7.30 -10.22 3.49
N GLY A 3 7.04 -9.52 2.38
CA GLY A 3 6.03 -8.45 2.33
C GLY A 3 4.64 -8.95 2.73
N ALA A 4 4.23 -10.12 2.23
CA ALA A 4 2.96 -10.74 2.60
C ALA A 4 2.87 -11.12 4.08
N MET A 5 3.98 -11.59 4.69
CA MET A 5 4.04 -11.87 6.13
C MET A 5 3.90 -10.58 6.95
N ALA A 6 4.62 -9.52 6.58
CA ALA A 6 4.51 -8.22 7.23
C ALA A 6 3.08 -7.66 7.13
N ARG A 7 2.47 -7.73 5.94
CA ARG A 7 1.07 -7.38 5.72
C ARG A 7 0.14 -8.19 6.62
N TYR A 8 0.32 -9.51 6.67
CA TYR A 8 -0.52 -10.38 7.49
C TYR A 8 -0.49 -9.97 8.97
N HIS A 9 0.69 -9.69 9.53
CA HIS A 9 0.82 -9.24 10.91
C HIS A 9 0.16 -7.88 11.14
N LEU A 10 0.40 -6.90 10.26
CA LEU A 10 -0.22 -5.57 10.35
C LEU A 10 -1.75 -5.63 10.23
N SER A 11 -2.27 -6.35 9.25
CA SER A 11 -3.71 -6.58 9.09
C SER A 11 -4.30 -7.27 10.31
N ARG A 12 -3.65 -8.28 10.88
CA ARG A 12 -4.13 -8.98 12.07
C ARG A 12 -4.19 -8.09 13.31
N CYS A 13 -3.20 -7.23 13.50
CA CYS A 13 -3.14 -6.34 14.68
C CYS A 13 -4.07 -5.14 14.57
N LEU A 14 -4.25 -4.60 13.35
CA LEU A 14 -4.87 -3.28 13.15
C LEU A 14 -6.24 -3.32 12.48
N ASN A 15 -6.59 -4.37 11.73
CA ASN A 15 -7.93 -4.44 11.13
C ASN A 15 -8.99 -4.61 12.22
N ARG A 16 -10.03 -3.76 12.16
CA ARG A 16 -11.20 -3.82 13.04
C ARG A 16 -12.46 -4.11 12.22
N PRO A 17 -13.49 -4.75 12.80
CA PRO A 17 -14.73 -5.07 12.06
C PRO A 17 -15.41 -3.85 11.43
N ALA A 18 -15.29 -2.69 12.08
CA ALA A 18 -15.86 -1.43 11.58
C ALA A 18 -14.99 -0.79 10.48
N TYR A 19 -13.66 -0.93 10.56
CA TYR A 19 -12.73 -0.28 9.64
C TYR A 19 -11.38 -1.03 9.58
N PRO A 20 -10.95 -1.50 8.40
CA PRO A 20 -9.73 -2.29 8.22
C PRO A 20 -8.47 -1.41 8.11
N TRP A 21 -8.05 -0.80 9.22
CA TRP A 21 -6.90 0.10 9.27
C TRP A 21 -5.57 -0.52 8.80
N GLY A 22 -5.35 -1.80 9.07
CA GLY A 22 -4.13 -2.49 8.66
C GLY A 22 -3.99 -2.57 7.14
N THR A 23 -5.07 -2.89 6.42
CA THR A 23 -5.07 -2.93 4.94
C THR A 23 -4.80 -1.54 4.36
N MET A 24 -5.41 -0.50 4.93
CA MET A 24 -5.17 0.88 4.52
C MET A 24 -3.70 1.29 4.74
N LEU A 25 -3.14 0.99 5.91
CA LEU A 25 -1.77 1.36 6.27
C LEU A 25 -0.73 0.67 5.39
N VAL A 26 -0.87 -0.63 5.10
CA VAL A 26 0.08 -1.33 4.22
C VAL A 26 0.03 -0.78 2.80
N ASN A 27 -1.14 -0.42 2.29
CA ASN A 27 -1.28 0.15 0.96
C ASN A 27 -0.67 1.55 0.89
N ILE A 28 -0.97 2.44 1.84
CA ILE A 28 -0.43 3.80 1.86
C ILE A 28 1.09 3.80 2.06
N SER A 29 1.60 3.06 3.04
CA SER A 29 3.03 2.98 3.30
C SER A 29 3.77 2.31 2.13
N GLY A 30 3.20 1.26 1.54
CA GLY A 30 3.77 0.61 0.35
C GLY A 30 3.80 1.53 -0.87
N SER A 31 2.75 2.33 -1.09
CA SER A 31 2.72 3.37 -2.14
C SER A 31 3.82 4.41 -1.94
N PHE A 32 4.02 4.91 -0.72
CA PHE A 32 5.12 5.82 -0.40
C PHE A 32 6.49 5.19 -0.69
N LEU A 33 6.71 3.97 -0.17
CA LEU A 33 7.98 3.25 -0.34
C LEU A 33 8.28 2.97 -1.81
N LEU A 34 7.26 2.63 -2.60
CA LEU A 34 7.43 2.40 -4.04
C LEU A 34 7.82 3.69 -4.75
N GLY A 35 7.12 4.79 -4.48
CA GLY A 35 7.44 6.10 -5.02
C GLY A 35 8.87 6.54 -4.69
N LEU A 36 9.29 6.34 -3.45
CA LEU A 36 10.66 6.58 -3.01
C LEU A 36 11.65 5.73 -3.80
N LEU A 37 11.44 4.41 -3.82
CA LEU A 37 12.33 3.45 -4.47
C LEU A 37 12.54 3.76 -5.96
N VAL A 38 11.48 4.04 -6.71
CA VAL A 38 11.60 4.30 -8.16
C VAL A 38 12.20 5.67 -8.48
N SER A 39 12.22 6.58 -7.52
CA SER A 39 12.78 7.93 -7.71
C SER A 39 14.27 8.04 -7.38
N LEU A 40 14.83 7.03 -6.70
CA LEU A 40 16.26 6.95 -6.43
C LEU A 40 17.03 6.85 -7.75
N ARG A 41 18.03 7.71 -7.92
CA ARG A 41 18.87 7.75 -9.12
C ARG A 41 19.87 6.59 -9.09
N PHE A 42 19.44 5.52 -9.69
CA PHE A 42 20.23 4.32 -9.87
C PHE A 42 20.99 4.37 -11.20
N SER A 43 22.32 4.23 -11.16
CA SER A 43 23.18 4.41 -12.34
C SER A 43 23.93 3.15 -12.80
N ASP A 44 23.78 2.02 -12.11
CA ASP A 44 24.49 0.75 -12.40
C ASP A 44 23.47 -0.40 -12.43
N PRO A 45 23.45 -1.30 -13.44
CA PRO A 45 22.54 -2.46 -13.54
C PRO A 45 22.26 -3.26 -12.25
N ARG A 46 23.18 -3.28 -11.26
CA ARG A 46 22.91 -3.88 -9.94
C ARG A 46 21.71 -3.26 -9.22
N SER A 47 21.41 -2.00 -9.49
CA SER A 47 20.26 -1.31 -8.94
C SER A 47 18.92 -1.82 -9.45
N GLU A 48 18.86 -2.32 -10.69
CA GLU A 48 17.62 -2.86 -11.26
C GLU A 48 17.17 -4.09 -10.48
N ILE A 49 18.14 -4.90 -10.03
CA ILE A 49 17.89 -6.06 -9.16
C ILE A 49 17.29 -5.61 -7.82
N ILE A 50 17.80 -4.52 -7.24
CA ILE A 50 17.26 -3.96 -5.99
C ILE A 50 15.81 -3.49 -6.20
N VAL A 51 15.53 -2.79 -7.29
CA VAL A 51 14.18 -2.35 -7.63
C VAL A 51 13.24 -3.53 -7.85
N LEU A 52 13.68 -4.61 -8.48
CA LEU A 52 12.89 -5.83 -8.66
C LEU A 52 12.61 -6.55 -7.33
N ILE A 53 13.64 -6.74 -6.49
CA ILE A 53 13.50 -7.42 -5.21
C ILE A 53 12.61 -6.62 -4.25
N LEU A 54 12.86 -5.32 -4.12
CA LEU A 54 12.12 -4.46 -3.18
C LEU A 54 10.77 -4.03 -3.76
N GLY A 55 10.71 -3.55 -4.99
CA GLY A 55 9.49 -3.08 -5.64
C GLY A 55 8.54 -4.23 -5.95
N THR A 56 8.93 -5.11 -6.87
CA THR A 56 8.06 -6.22 -7.31
C THR A 56 7.93 -7.28 -6.21
N GLY A 57 9.02 -7.65 -5.55
CA GLY A 57 9.03 -8.72 -4.56
C GLY A 57 8.41 -8.31 -3.22
N PHE A 58 9.05 -7.40 -2.49
CA PHE A 58 8.61 -7.01 -1.15
C PHE A 58 7.35 -6.15 -1.21
N ILE A 59 7.40 -4.97 -1.83
CA ILE A 59 6.29 -4.00 -1.85
C ILE A 59 5.08 -4.59 -2.60
N GLY A 60 5.30 -5.30 -3.70
CA GLY A 60 4.23 -5.99 -4.44
C GLY A 60 3.50 -7.05 -3.62
N SER A 61 4.19 -7.76 -2.71
CA SER A 61 3.53 -8.72 -1.81
C SER A 61 3.03 -8.11 -0.49
N PHE A 62 3.54 -6.92 -0.12
CA PHE A 62 3.16 -6.14 1.05
C PHE A 62 1.88 -5.34 0.85
N THR A 63 1.66 -4.79 -0.34
CA THR A 63 0.40 -4.10 -0.69
C THR A 63 -0.64 -5.08 -1.21
N THR A 64 -1.91 -4.68 -1.22
CA THR A 64 -2.99 -5.52 -1.74
C THR A 64 -4.20 -4.72 -2.23
N PHE A 65 -4.53 -4.88 -3.52
CA PHE A 65 -5.76 -4.37 -4.11
C PHE A 65 -6.94 -5.33 -3.91
N SER A 66 -6.68 -6.65 -3.95
CA SER A 66 -7.73 -7.66 -3.83
C SER A 66 -8.38 -7.67 -2.44
N THR A 67 -7.61 -7.53 -1.36
CA THR A 67 -8.16 -7.44 0.00
C THR A 67 -8.97 -6.16 0.18
N LEU A 68 -8.48 -5.02 -0.33
CA LEU A 68 -9.21 -3.75 -0.31
C LEU A 68 -10.59 -3.88 -0.97
N ASN A 69 -10.66 -4.48 -2.16
CA ASN A 69 -11.93 -4.70 -2.87
C ASN A 69 -12.89 -5.61 -2.10
N LEU A 70 -12.38 -6.70 -1.51
CA LEU A 70 -13.21 -7.60 -0.70
C LEU A 70 -13.75 -6.90 0.56
N GLU A 71 -12.95 -6.05 1.20
CA GLU A 71 -13.37 -5.26 2.34
C GLU A 71 -14.45 -4.25 1.94
N ILE A 72 -14.26 -3.49 0.87
CA ILE A 72 -15.27 -2.56 0.34
C ILE A 72 -16.56 -3.30 0.01
N MET A 73 -16.49 -4.43 -0.71
CA MET A 73 -17.68 -5.22 -1.06
C MET A 73 -18.39 -5.78 0.18
N THR A 74 -17.62 -6.20 1.19
CA THR A 74 -18.17 -6.67 2.46
C THR A 74 -18.87 -5.54 3.21
N MET A 75 -18.27 -4.35 3.23
CA MET A 75 -18.87 -3.16 3.85
C MET A 75 -20.14 -2.73 3.09
N LEU A 76 -20.13 -2.71 1.76
CA LEU A 76 -21.33 -2.41 0.94
C LEU A 76 -22.50 -3.37 1.22
N ARG A 77 -22.22 -4.65 1.50
CA ARG A 77 -23.26 -5.64 1.85
C ARG A 77 -23.81 -5.46 3.26
N LYS A 78 -23.00 -4.97 4.21
CA LYS A 78 -23.35 -4.90 5.64
C LYS A 78 -23.81 -3.52 6.09
N GLN A 79 -23.33 -2.47 5.44
CA GLN A 79 -23.50 -1.09 5.87
C GLN A 79 -24.46 -0.37 4.93
N LYS A 80 -25.37 0.43 5.49
CA LYS A 80 -26.31 1.27 4.74
C LYS A 80 -25.84 2.72 4.60
N ASN A 81 -24.58 3.02 4.92
CA ASN A 81 -24.02 4.36 4.95
C ASN A 81 -22.89 4.53 3.90
N ALA A 82 -22.36 5.74 3.80
CA ALA A 82 -21.31 6.09 2.82
C ALA A 82 -19.90 5.57 3.18
N LEU A 83 -19.72 4.88 4.30
CA LEU A 83 -18.41 4.45 4.79
C LEU A 83 -17.62 3.56 3.81
N PRO A 84 -18.21 2.60 3.06
CA PRO A 84 -17.47 1.80 2.09
C PRO A 84 -16.86 2.66 0.97
N VAL A 85 -17.60 3.67 0.51
CA VAL A 85 -17.17 4.59 -0.54
C VAL A 85 -16.06 5.50 -0.02
N ILE A 86 -16.24 6.05 1.19
CA ILE A 86 -15.22 6.87 1.85
C ILE A 86 -13.93 6.06 2.04
N TYR A 87 -14.01 4.81 2.50
CA TYR A 87 -12.85 3.94 2.69
C TYR A 87 -12.09 3.68 1.37
N GLY A 88 -12.81 3.37 0.29
CA GLY A 88 -12.20 3.17 -1.02
C GLY A 88 -11.54 4.43 -1.57
N LEU A 89 -12.24 5.58 -1.54
CA LEU A 89 -11.72 6.84 -2.03
C LEU A 89 -10.53 7.34 -1.22
N THR A 90 -10.60 7.28 0.12
CA THR A 90 -9.49 7.71 0.98
C THR A 90 -8.27 6.83 0.79
N SER A 91 -8.43 5.51 0.69
CA SER A 91 -7.32 4.59 0.41
C SER A 91 -6.63 4.92 -0.93
N LEU A 92 -7.40 5.22 -1.98
CA LEU A 92 -6.87 5.60 -3.29
C LEU A 92 -6.19 6.97 -3.27
N ILE A 93 -6.88 8.01 -2.80
CA ILE A 93 -6.39 9.39 -2.81
C ILE A 93 -5.13 9.50 -1.95
N ILE A 94 -5.16 8.97 -0.73
CA ILE A 94 -3.99 9.03 0.16
C ILE A 94 -2.86 8.18 -0.38
N GLY A 95 -3.14 7.03 -1.01
CA GLY A 95 -2.12 6.22 -1.70
C GLY A 95 -1.42 6.98 -2.85
N LEU A 96 -2.17 7.75 -3.64
CA LEU A 96 -1.60 8.59 -4.70
C LEU A 96 -0.75 9.72 -4.11
N ILE A 97 -1.24 10.41 -3.08
CA ILE A 97 -0.49 11.46 -2.37
C ILE A 97 0.81 10.87 -1.77
N ALA A 98 0.72 9.69 -1.15
CA ALA A 98 1.84 8.99 -0.56
C ALA A 98 2.89 8.61 -1.61
N THR A 99 2.47 8.08 -2.77
CA THR A 99 3.38 7.81 -3.89
C THR A 99 4.11 9.08 -4.33
N TYR A 100 3.38 10.18 -4.51
CA TYR A 100 3.97 11.46 -4.92
C TYR A 100 4.96 12.00 -3.88
N ALA A 101 4.61 11.94 -2.59
CA ALA A 101 5.50 12.30 -1.49
C ALA A 101 6.78 11.43 -1.48
N GLY A 102 6.64 10.13 -1.73
CA GLY A 102 7.77 9.21 -1.88
C GLY A 102 8.70 9.62 -3.02
N VAL A 103 8.13 9.95 -4.19
CA VAL A 103 8.91 10.41 -5.35
C VAL A 103 9.67 11.70 -5.06
N ILE A 104 9.05 12.67 -4.37
CA ILE A 104 9.75 13.89 -3.97
C ILE A 104 10.88 13.56 -3.00
N ALA A 105 10.61 12.73 -2.00
CA ALA A 105 11.60 12.36 -0.99
C ALA A 105 12.82 11.68 -1.61
N GLY A 106 12.63 10.71 -2.50
CA GLY A 106 13.74 9.99 -3.13
C GLY A 106 14.51 10.80 -4.19
N LYS A 107 13.91 11.84 -4.79
CA LYS A 107 14.64 12.78 -5.65
C LYS A 107 15.62 13.68 -4.87
N ASN A 108 15.38 13.87 -3.58
CA ASN A 108 16.22 14.68 -2.69
C ASN A 108 17.30 13.85 -1.97
N LEU A 109 17.37 12.54 -2.24
CA LEU A 109 18.40 11.61 -1.77
C LEU A 109 19.42 11.34 -2.88
#